data_AF-A0A6V8N0U2-F1
#
_entry.id   AF-A0A6V8N0U2-F1
#
_cell.length_a   1.000
_cell.length_b   1.000
_cell.length_c   1.000
_cell.angle_alpha   90.00
_cell.angle_beta   90.00
_cell.angle_gamma   90.00
#
_symmetry.space_group_name_H-M   'P 1'
#
loop_
_entity.id
_entity.type
_entity.pdbx_description
1 polymer ?
#
loop_
_entity_poly.entity_id
_entity_poly.type
_entity_poly.pdbx_seq_one_letter_code
_entity_poly.pdbx_strand_id
1 'polypeptide(L)'
;MADFAADLLNWGFWIFLFVASYFVGTYREKAHLKSIVEREKRLLSLPALTLKFAEDRPVAKTELVMGSVVIGGDFFKQVVASLASVFGMRISVAEAMMDRARREAVLRMKEKAVGADAILNVRIEGLKIGERKKITGIEAMACGTAVYYSK
;
A
#
# COMPACT_ATOMS: atom_id res chain seq x y z
N MET A 1 -25.75 -32.04 -29.54
CA MET A 1 -26.25 -30.64 -29.70
C MET A 1 -26.63 -30.03 -28.35
N ALA A 2 -27.41 -30.71 -27.50
CA ALA A 2 -27.73 -30.24 -26.15
C ALA A 2 -26.49 -30.12 -25.22
N ASP A 3 -25.58 -31.09 -25.27
CA ASP A 3 -24.36 -31.07 -24.44
C ASP A 3 -23.42 -29.92 -24.80
N PHE A 4 -23.28 -29.61 -26.09
CA PHE A 4 -22.44 -28.50 -26.56
C PHE A 4 -22.96 -27.12 -26.13
N ALA A 5 -24.29 -26.94 -26.07
CA ALA A 5 -24.90 -25.70 -25.59
C ALA A 5 -24.76 -25.55 -24.07
N ALA A 6 -24.87 -26.65 -23.32
CA ALA A 6 -24.63 -26.66 -21.87
C ALA A 6 -23.16 -26.37 -21.53
N ASP A 7 -22.22 -26.92 -22.30
CA ASP A 7 -20.79 -26.64 -22.17
C ASP A 7 -20.47 -25.17 -22.45
N LEU A 8 -21.05 -24.58 -23.50
CA LEU A 8 -20.86 -23.18 -23.84
C LEU A 8 -21.36 -22.24 -22.73
N LEU A 9 -22.51 -22.57 -22.13
CA LEU A 9 -23.09 -21.81 -21.02
C LEU A 9 -22.22 -21.88 -19.76
N ASN A 10 -21.72 -23.07 -19.43
CA ASN A 10 -20.85 -23.29 -18.28
C ASN A 10 -19.52 -22.52 -18.44
N TRP A 11 -18.88 -22.62 -19.61
CA TRP A 11 -17.68 -21.85 -19.91
C TRP A 11 -17.92 -20.34 -19.89
N GLY A 12 -19.05 -19.88 -20.43
CA GLY A 12 -19.46 -18.48 -20.37
C GLY A 12 -19.57 -17.97 -18.94
N PHE A 13 -20.15 -18.76 -18.04
CA PHE A 13 -20.25 -18.42 -16.62
C PHE A 13 -18.87 -18.27 -15.95
N TRP A 14 -17.95 -19.22 -16.15
CA TRP A 14 -16.60 -19.15 -15.58
C TRP A 14 -15.80 -17.96 -16.12
N ILE A 15 -15.88 -17.71 -17.44
CA ILE A 15 -15.24 -16.54 -18.07
C ILE A 15 -15.82 -15.24 -17.50
N PHE A 16 -17.13 -15.16 -17.33
CA PHE A 16 -17.79 -14.00 -16.74
C PHE A 16 -17.30 -13.74 -15.31
N LEU A 17 -17.25 -14.76 -14.44
CA LEU A 17 -16.73 -14.62 -13.08
C LEU A 17 -15.27 -14.18 -13.06
N PHE A 18 -14.45 -14.72 -13.96
CA PHE A 18 -13.04 -14.35 -14.09
C PHE A 18 -12.87 -12.87 -14.45
N VAL A 19 -13.61 -12.43 -15.49
CA VAL A 19 -13.59 -11.05 -15.95
C VAL A 19 -14.13 -10.09 -14.88
N ALA A 20 -15.25 -10.44 -14.23
CA ALA A 20 -15.82 -9.64 -13.15
C ALA A 20 -14.83 -9.48 -11.98
N SER A 21 -14.14 -10.56 -11.59
CA SER A 21 -13.14 -10.54 -10.52
C SER A 21 -11.97 -9.62 -10.85
N TYR A 22 -11.49 -9.64 -12.09
CA TYR A 22 -10.44 -8.74 -12.57
C TYR A 22 -10.84 -7.26 -12.48
N PHE A 23 -12.06 -6.93 -12.92
CA PHE A 23 -12.56 -5.55 -12.87
C PHE A 23 -12.75 -5.05 -11.44
N VAL A 24 -13.33 -5.88 -10.56
CA VAL A 24 -13.50 -5.53 -9.14
C VAL A 24 -12.14 -5.32 -8.45
N GLY A 25 -11.17 -6.22 -8.70
CA GLY A 25 -9.81 -6.08 -8.16
C GLY A 25 -9.15 -4.77 -8.59
N THR A 26 -9.17 -4.50 -9.89
CA THR A 26 -8.60 -3.27 -10.48
C THR A 26 -9.29 -2.01 -9.96
N TYR A 27 -10.62 -2.04 -9.80
CA TYR A 27 -11.38 -0.91 -9.26
C TYR A 27 -10.98 -0.61 -7.81
N ARG A 28 -10.94 -1.62 -6.95
CA ARG A 28 -10.59 -1.47 -5.53
C ARG A 28 -9.18 -0.94 -5.35
N GLU A 29 -8.24 -1.38 -6.18
CA GLU A 29 -6.89 -0.86 -6.16
C GLU A 29 -6.83 0.61 -6.55
N LYS A 30 -7.47 1.00 -7.66
CA LYS A 30 -7.51 2.41 -8.09
C LYS A 30 -8.17 3.29 -7.04
N ALA A 31 -9.27 2.84 -6.46
CA ALA A 31 -9.96 3.54 -5.37
C ALA A 31 -9.05 3.71 -4.15
N HIS A 32 -8.29 2.67 -3.78
CA HIS A 32 -7.37 2.76 -2.66
C HIS A 32 -6.19 3.71 -2.95
N LEU A 33 -5.59 3.66 -4.14
CA LEU A 33 -4.55 4.61 -4.54
C LEU A 33 -5.05 6.06 -4.51
N LYS A 34 -6.28 6.29 -4.97
CA LYS A 34 -6.92 7.60 -4.87
C LYS A 34 -7.05 8.05 -3.41
N SER A 35 -7.47 7.15 -2.53
CA SER A 35 -7.59 7.43 -1.08
C SER A 35 -6.23 7.77 -0.43
N ILE A 36 -5.13 7.14 -0.86
CA ILE A 36 -3.78 7.47 -0.41
C ILE A 36 -3.44 8.91 -0.79
N VAL A 37 -3.60 9.27 -2.07
CA VAL A 37 -3.28 10.62 -2.55
C VAL A 37 -4.11 11.69 -1.85
N GLU A 38 -5.39 11.43 -1.60
CA GLU A 38 -6.25 12.36 -0.87
C GLU A 38 -5.79 12.56 0.57
N ARG A 39 -5.39 11.49 1.27
CA ARG A 39 -4.90 11.58 2.65
C ARG A 39 -3.52 12.21 2.76
N GLU A 40 -2.64 11.99 1.79
CA GLU A 40 -1.35 12.68 1.70
C GLU A 40 -1.52 14.19 1.63
N LYS A 41 -2.48 14.65 0.81
CA LYS A 41 -2.83 16.08 0.73
C LYS A 41 -3.40 16.61 2.03
N ARG A 42 -4.29 15.86 2.69
CA ARG A 42 -4.89 16.27 3.98
C ARG A 42 -3.86 16.39 5.09
N LEU A 43 -2.86 15.50 5.10
CA LEU A 43 -1.85 15.43 6.15
C LEU A 43 -0.56 16.16 5.77
N LEU A 44 -0.55 16.97 4.71
CA LEU A 44 0.64 17.67 4.23
C LEU A 44 1.25 18.60 5.29
N SER A 45 0.41 19.18 6.15
CA SER A 45 0.83 20.09 7.22
C SER A 45 1.60 19.41 8.36
N LEU A 46 1.57 18.08 8.46
CA LEU A 46 2.29 17.32 9.48
C LEU A 46 3.60 16.77 8.89
N PRO A 47 4.75 17.41 9.13
CA PRO A 47 6.03 16.93 8.62
C PRO A 47 6.43 15.61 9.29
N ALA A 48 6.89 14.66 8.49
CA ALA A 48 7.43 13.37 8.93
C ALA A 48 8.91 13.31 8.51
N LEU A 49 9.81 13.51 9.47
CA LEU A 49 11.24 13.72 9.24
C LEU A 49 12.04 12.53 9.74
N THR A 50 13.07 12.14 8.98
CA THR A 50 14.02 11.10 9.39
C THR A 50 15.08 11.61 10.38
N LEU A 51 15.15 12.93 10.56
CA LEU A 51 16.08 13.64 11.45
C LEU A 51 15.79 13.31 12.91
N LYS A 52 16.86 13.24 13.72
CA LYS A 52 16.77 12.93 15.15
C LYS A 52 16.50 14.15 16.03
N PHE A 53 16.94 15.32 15.60
CA PHE A 53 16.92 16.52 16.43
C PHE A 53 15.65 17.31 16.18
N ALA A 54 14.98 17.68 17.27
CA ALA A 54 13.93 18.67 17.26
C ALA A 54 14.55 20.05 16.98
N GLU A 55 13.74 20.98 16.47
CA GLU A 55 14.07 22.40 16.54
C GLU A 55 14.42 22.81 17.98
N ASP A 56 15.19 23.89 18.14
CA ASP A 56 15.64 24.44 19.43
C ASP A 56 14.48 25.15 20.16
N ARG A 57 13.33 24.48 20.23
CA ARG A 57 12.08 24.92 20.84
C ARG A 57 11.74 24.00 22.00
N PRO A 58 11.19 24.54 23.11
CA PRO A 58 10.76 23.72 24.23
C PRO A 58 9.67 22.73 23.80
N VAL A 59 9.85 21.45 24.14
CA VAL A 59 8.90 20.38 23.84
C VAL A 59 7.95 20.20 25.01
N ALA A 60 6.65 20.33 24.77
CA ALA A 60 5.60 20.15 25.77
C ALA A 60 5.21 18.67 25.95
N LYS A 61 5.15 17.91 24.84
CA LYS A 61 4.77 16.49 24.85
C LYS A 61 5.47 15.74 23.72
N THR A 62 5.78 14.47 23.96
CA THR A 62 6.20 13.52 22.92
C THR A 62 5.39 12.24 22.99
N GLU A 63 5.23 11.57 21.85
CA GLU A 63 4.51 10.30 21.76
C GLU A 63 5.11 9.40 20.67
N LEU A 64 5.35 8.13 20.97
CA LEU A 64 5.76 7.16 19.96
C LEU A 64 4.55 6.80 19.09
N VAL A 65 4.64 7.04 17.79
CA VAL A 65 3.57 6.76 16.83
C VAL A 65 4.02 5.73 15.81
N MET A 66 3.11 4.82 15.46
CA MET A 66 3.40 3.71 14.55
C MET A 66 2.20 3.42 13.64
N GLY A 67 2.47 3.12 12.37
CA GLY A 67 1.50 2.69 11.39
C GLY A 67 2.00 1.46 10.65
N SER A 68 1.14 0.46 10.45
CA SER A 68 1.47 -0.74 9.70
C SER A 68 0.35 -1.09 8.72
N VAL A 69 0.73 -1.77 7.65
CA VAL A 69 -0.20 -2.29 6.64
C VAL A 69 0.37 -3.54 5.99
N VAL A 70 -0.53 -4.46 5.65
CA VAL A 70 -0.24 -5.58 4.76
C VAL A 70 -1.05 -5.40 3.49
N ILE A 71 -0.36 -5.38 2.34
CA ILE A 71 -0.98 -5.35 1.02
C ILE A 71 -0.84 -6.74 0.41
N GLY A 72 -1.97 -7.39 0.13
CA GLY A 72 -2.01 -8.67 -0.57
C GLY A 72 -1.60 -8.53 -2.03
N GLY A 73 -0.94 -9.57 -2.55
CA GLY A 73 -0.57 -9.68 -3.95
C GLY A 73 -1.78 -9.82 -4.85
N ASP A 74 -1.78 -9.09 -5.97
CA ASP A 74 -2.78 -9.27 -7.02
C ASP A 74 -2.34 -10.39 -7.99
N PHE A 75 -3.08 -11.50 -7.96
CA PHE A 75 -2.86 -12.65 -8.84
C PHE A 75 -2.85 -12.26 -10.32
N PHE A 76 -3.76 -11.40 -10.75
CA PHE A 76 -3.88 -11.02 -12.16
C PHE A 76 -2.67 -10.22 -12.62
N LYS A 77 -2.15 -9.34 -11.77
CA LYS A 77 -0.93 -8.58 -12.09
C LYS A 77 0.30 -9.45 -12.17
N GLN A 78 0.36 -10.52 -11.37
CA GLN A 78 1.45 -11.49 -11.47
C GLN A 78 1.39 -12.24 -12.80
N VAL A 79 0.19 -12.64 -13.24
CA VAL A 79 0.02 -13.28 -14.56
C VAL A 79 0.41 -12.33 -15.68
N VAL A 80 -0.08 -11.08 -15.66
CA VAL A 80 0.28 -10.06 -16.67
C VAL A 80 1.79 -9.78 -16.67
N ALA A 81 2.41 -9.63 -15.50
CA ALA A 81 3.86 -9.42 -15.39
C ALA A 81 4.65 -10.62 -15.93
N SER A 82 4.18 -11.85 -15.68
CA SER A 82 4.82 -13.04 -16.22
C SER A 82 4.75 -13.09 -17.75
N LEU A 83 3.59 -12.77 -18.34
CA LEU A 83 3.44 -12.70 -19.79
C LEU A 83 4.29 -11.57 -20.39
N ALA A 84 4.30 -10.39 -19.76
CA ALA A 84 5.10 -9.25 -20.17
C ALA A 84 6.62 -9.52 -20.10
N SER A 85 7.06 -10.33 -19.13
CA SER A 85 8.46 -10.72 -18.98
C SER A 85 8.98 -11.58 -20.13
N VAL A 86 8.10 -12.37 -20.78
CA VAL A 86 8.44 -13.13 -21.99
C VAL A 86 8.82 -12.19 -23.14
N PHE A 87 8.22 -11.00 -23.17
CA PHE A 87 8.55 -9.93 -24.12
C PHE A 87 9.67 -8.99 -23.63
N GLY A 88 10.41 -9.37 -22.60
CA GLY A 88 11.54 -8.60 -22.07
C GLY A 88 11.17 -7.33 -21.29
N MET A 89 9.88 -7.12 -20.97
CA MET A 89 9.46 -5.95 -20.18
C MET A 89 9.75 -6.14 -18.68
N ARG A 90 10.39 -5.14 -18.06
CA ARG A 90 10.63 -5.13 -16.61
C ARG A 90 9.45 -4.48 -15.87
N ILE A 91 8.44 -5.27 -15.52
CA ILE A 91 7.30 -4.84 -14.70
C ILE A 91 7.46 -5.38 -13.28
N SER A 92 7.86 -4.52 -12.34
CA SER A 92 8.00 -4.93 -10.93
C SER A 92 6.71 -4.65 -10.16
N VAL A 93 5.77 -5.60 -10.21
CA VAL A 93 4.55 -5.59 -9.39
C VAL A 93 4.92 -5.45 -7.90
N ALA A 94 6.05 -6.04 -7.49
CA ALA A 94 6.61 -5.93 -6.16
C ALA A 94 6.94 -4.48 -5.76
N GLU A 95 7.56 -3.71 -6.65
CA GLU A 95 7.91 -2.31 -6.38
C GLU A 95 6.66 -1.45 -6.21
N ALA A 96 5.69 -1.59 -7.11
CA ALA A 96 4.43 -0.87 -7.02
C ALA A 96 3.66 -1.18 -5.73
N MET A 97 3.63 -2.45 -5.31
CA MET A 97 3.03 -2.85 -4.04
C MET A 97 3.82 -2.31 -2.84
N MET A 98 5.15 -2.30 -2.90
CA MET A 98 6.00 -1.80 -1.82
C MET A 98 5.84 -0.30 -1.63
N ASP A 99 5.82 0.48 -2.72
CA ASP A 99 5.58 1.92 -2.67
C ASP A 99 4.24 2.22 -2.00
N ARG A 100 3.18 1.56 -2.47
CA ARG A 100 1.83 1.69 -1.91
C ARG A 100 1.79 1.33 -0.42
N ALA A 101 2.45 0.23 -0.03
CA ALA A 101 2.48 -0.22 1.37
C ALA A 101 3.20 0.80 2.26
N ARG A 102 4.35 1.34 1.82
CA ARG A 102 5.10 2.36 2.57
C ARG A 102 4.30 3.64 2.75
N ARG A 103 3.66 4.13 1.68
CA ARG A 103 2.82 5.32 1.72
C ARG A 103 1.66 5.15 2.69
N GLU A 104 0.96 4.02 2.61
CA GLU A 104 -0.14 3.70 3.50
C GLU A 104 0.30 3.54 4.98
N ALA A 105 1.45 2.91 5.23
CA ALA A 105 2.00 2.79 6.59
C ALA A 105 2.33 4.18 7.19
N VAL A 106 2.95 5.06 6.41
CA VAL A 106 3.24 6.45 6.82
C VAL A 106 1.95 7.22 7.06
N LEU A 107 0.94 7.08 6.21
CA LEU A 107 -0.35 7.74 6.40
C LEU A 107 -1.01 7.31 7.71
N ARG A 108 -1.06 6.00 8.00
CA ARG A 108 -1.61 5.48 9.26
C ARG A 108 -0.83 5.94 10.49
N MET A 109 0.49 6.09 10.37
CA MET A 109 1.32 6.67 11.43
C MET A 109 0.97 8.15 11.66
N LYS A 110 0.83 8.92 10.58
CA LYS A 110 0.46 10.35 10.62
C LYS A 110 -0.95 10.59 11.15
N GLU A 111 -1.91 9.72 10.80
CA GLU A 111 -3.29 9.76 11.30
C GLU A 111 -3.36 9.62 12.84
N LYS A 112 -2.41 8.91 13.47
CA LYS A 112 -2.31 8.81 14.93
C LYS A 112 -1.66 10.02 15.61
N ALA A 113 -1.02 10.89 14.84
CA ALA A 113 -0.29 12.07 15.32
C ALA A 113 -0.96 13.38 14.87
N VAL A 114 -2.27 13.35 14.57
CA VAL A 114 -2.99 14.56 14.17
C VAL A 114 -2.96 15.58 15.31
N GLY A 115 -2.45 16.78 15.02
CA GLY A 115 -2.25 17.84 16.00
C GLY A 115 -0.84 17.94 16.56
N ALA A 116 0.06 17.00 16.25
CA ALA A 116 1.49 17.18 16.49
C ALA A 116 2.07 18.24 15.54
N ASP A 117 3.16 18.88 15.96
CA ASP A 117 3.87 19.84 15.12
C ASP A 117 4.79 19.12 14.13
N ALA A 118 5.36 17.99 14.53
CA ALA A 118 6.19 17.15 13.68
C ALA A 118 6.24 15.69 14.17
N ILE A 119 6.58 14.77 13.26
CA ILE A 119 7.01 13.42 13.60
C ILE A 119 8.50 13.30 13.25
N LEU A 120 9.32 13.08 14.27
CA LEU A 120 10.78 12.99 14.14
C LEU A 120 11.26 11.54 14.17
N ASN A 121 12.50 11.35 13.74
CA ASN A 121 13.19 10.07 13.70
C ASN A 121 12.38 8.96 13.01
N VAL A 122 11.70 9.31 11.92
CA VAL A 122 10.87 8.36 11.18
C VAL A 122 11.73 7.23 10.61
N ARG A 123 11.29 6.00 10.82
CA ARG A 123 11.85 4.77 10.25
C ARG A 123 10.74 4.01 9.56
N ILE A 124 11.04 3.50 8.37
CA ILE A 124 10.11 2.73 7.56
C ILE A 124 10.78 1.42 7.21
N GLU A 125 10.17 0.33 7.60
CA GLU A 125 10.59 -1.03 7.28
C GLU A 125 9.54 -1.67 6.37
N GLY A 126 9.97 -2.62 5.55
CA GLY A 126 9.02 -3.44 4.82
C GLY A 126 9.59 -4.80 4.49
N LEU A 127 8.68 -5.77 4.48
CA LEU A 127 8.96 -7.19 4.39
C LEU A 127 8.10 -7.78 3.29
N LYS A 128 8.69 -8.68 2.50
CA LYS A 128 7.94 -9.46 1.51
C LYS A 128 7.35 -10.67 2.23
N ILE A 129 6.05 -10.88 2.08
CA ILE A 129 5.34 -12.05 2.55
C ILE A 129 5.17 -12.99 1.36
N GLY A 130 5.55 -14.26 1.54
CA GLY A 130 5.42 -15.31 0.54
C GLY A 130 6.70 -16.10 0.30
N GLU A 131 6.63 -17.06 -0.62
CA GLU A 131 7.78 -17.88 -1.01
C GLU A 131 8.76 -17.11 -1.90
N ARG A 132 10.03 -17.54 -1.94
CA ARG A 132 11.13 -16.88 -2.69
C ARG A 132 10.79 -16.50 -4.14
N LYS A 133 9.89 -17.26 -4.81
CA LYS A 133 9.49 -17.02 -6.21
C LYS A 133 8.13 -16.35 -6.39
N LYS A 134 7.31 -16.26 -5.33
CA LYS A 134 5.93 -15.74 -5.42
C LYS A 134 5.65 -14.83 -4.24
N ILE A 135 5.57 -13.53 -4.52
CA ILE A 135 5.21 -12.51 -3.53
C ILE A 135 3.70 -12.61 -3.30
N THR A 136 3.27 -13.09 -2.14
CA THR A 136 1.85 -13.19 -1.79
C THR A 136 1.35 -11.93 -1.07
N GLY A 137 2.27 -11.12 -0.55
CA GLY A 137 1.97 -9.81 -0.01
C GLY A 137 3.23 -9.02 0.36
N ILE A 138 3.01 -7.78 0.78
CA ILE A 138 4.05 -6.91 1.32
C ILE A 138 3.52 -6.30 2.62
N GLU A 139 4.31 -6.43 3.67
CA GLU A 139 4.11 -5.69 4.91
C GLU A 139 5.00 -4.45 4.90
N ALA A 140 4.44 -3.33 5.36
CA ALA A 140 5.21 -2.13 5.65
C ALA A 140 4.82 -1.60 7.03
N MET A 141 5.84 -1.16 7.78
CA MET A 141 5.70 -0.54 9.08
C MET A 141 6.46 0.79 9.08
N ALA A 142 5.83 1.83 9.61
CA ALA A 142 6.43 3.13 9.85
C ALA A 142 6.33 3.45 11.35
N CYS A 143 7.42 3.92 11.94
CA CYS A 143 7.45 4.39 13.33
C CYS A 143 8.22 5.71 13.43
N GLY A 144 7.90 6.51 14.46
CA GLY A 144 8.57 7.77 14.75
C GLY A 144 8.04 8.40 16.04
N THR A 145 8.58 9.55 16.39
CA THR A 145 8.19 10.27 17.61
C THR A 145 7.43 11.53 17.23
N ALA A 146 6.14 11.57 17.54
CA ALA A 146 5.34 12.79 17.44
C ALA A 146 5.78 13.78 18.52
N VAL A 147 5.99 15.04 18.14
CA VAL A 147 6.46 16.12 19.00
C VAL A 147 5.44 17.25 18.99
N TYR A 148 5.14 17.75 20.18
CA TYR A 148 4.29 18.90 20.41
C TYR A 148 5.13 19.97 21.10
N TYR A 149 5.38 21.08 20.43
CA TYR A 149 6.14 22.21 20.97
C TYR A 149 5.27 23.02 21.94
N SER A 150 5.90 23.63 22.94
CA SER A 150 5.22 24.67 23.72
C SER A 150 4.94 25.86 22.80
N LYS A 151 3.75 26.44 22.95
CA LYS A 151 3.45 27.76 22.39
C LYS A 151 4.25 28.84 23.11
#